data_AF-A0A4Q5TP01-F1
#
_entry.id   AF-A0A4Q5TP01-F1
#
_cell.length_a   1.000
_cell.length_b   1.000
_cell.length_c   1.000
_cell.angle_alpha   90.00
_cell.angle_beta   90.00
_cell.angle_gamma   90.00
#
_symmetry.space_group_name_H-M   'P 1'
#
loop_
_entity.id
_entity.type
_entity.pdbx_description
1 polymer ?
#
loop_
_entity_poly.entity_id
_entity_poly.type
_entity_poly.pdbx_seq_one_letter_code
_entity_poly.pdbx_strand_id
1 'polypeptide(L)'
;MIYIGTTQSKVTVKLYDKCRNLLSPSFTWKLVNSDTRQETVMYYPDFSQNPHYYNWFTFSIATYSLPTGQYDYYVYEMSNPNDLDLDNAINVVDKGILNIIGTQSSTPTYKGVNKRVVPTYKKS
;
A
#
# COMPACT_ATOMS: atom_id res chain seq x y z
N MET A 1 7.80 -11.71 -6.96
CA MET A 1 8.37 -10.43 -6.50
C MET A 1 7.62 -9.31 -7.19
N ILE A 2 7.20 -8.27 -6.45
CA ILE A 2 6.38 -7.16 -6.94
C ILE A 2 7.13 -5.85 -6.71
N TYR A 3 7.02 -4.89 -7.63
CA TYR A 3 7.56 -3.53 -7.48
C TYR A 3 6.43 -2.52 -7.62
N ILE A 4 6.34 -1.58 -6.67
CA ILE A 4 5.33 -0.52 -6.71
C ILE A 4 5.95 0.83 -6.37
N GLY A 5 5.45 1.88 -7.04
CA GLY A 5 5.80 3.27 -6.79
C GLY A 5 5.09 3.86 -5.56
N THR A 6 5.54 5.04 -5.12
CA THR A 6 5.03 5.74 -3.92
C THR A 6 3.65 6.37 -4.04
N THR A 7 3.06 6.41 -5.24
CA THR A 7 1.72 6.98 -5.47
C THR A 7 0.66 5.88 -5.55
N GLN A 8 0.38 5.42 -6.77
CA GLN A 8 -0.60 4.40 -7.07
C GLN A 8 0.01 3.44 -8.09
N SER A 9 0.00 2.15 -7.78
CA SER A 9 0.52 1.11 -8.67
C SER A 9 -0.52 0.04 -8.93
N LYS A 10 -0.67 -0.33 -10.19
CA LYS A 10 -1.51 -1.44 -10.60
C LYS A 10 -0.71 -2.73 -10.46
N VAL A 11 -1.26 -3.69 -9.73
CA VAL A 11 -0.67 -5.00 -9.50
C VAL A 11 -1.59 -6.05 -10.10
N THR A 12 -1.04 -6.86 -11.01
CA THR A 12 -1.74 -7.98 -11.62
C THR A 12 -1.12 -9.28 -11.11
N VAL A 13 -1.94 -10.13 -10.50
CA VAL A 13 -1.52 -11.43 -9.96
C VAL A 13 -2.59 -12.49 -10.27
N LYS A 14 -2.24 -13.77 -10.23
CA LYS A 14 -3.19 -14.87 -10.44
C LYS A 14 -3.45 -15.59 -9.11
N LEU A 15 -4.58 -15.29 -8.47
CA LEU A 15 -4.91 -15.77 -7.13
C LEU A 15 -6.08 -16.77 -7.11
N TYR A 16 -7.10 -16.61 -7.96
CA TYR A 16 -8.27 -17.49 -7.95
C TYR A 16 -7.93 -18.97 -8.16
N ASP A 17 -6.99 -19.30 -9.05
CA ASP A 17 -6.51 -20.69 -9.25
C ASP A 17 -5.86 -21.31 -8.01
N LYS A 18 -5.44 -20.47 -7.06
CA LYS A 18 -4.82 -20.89 -5.80
C LYS A 18 -5.85 -21.02 -4.68
N CYS A 19 -7.03 -20.44 -4.84
CA CYS A 19 -8.15 -20.58 -3.92
C CYS A 19 -8.77 -21.96 -4.10
N ARG A 20 -9.02 -22.67 -3.00
CA ARG A 20 -9.59 -24.03 -3.04
C ARG A 20 -10.82 -24.18 -2.16
N ASN A 21 -11.13 -23.18 -1.34
CA ASN A 21 -12.13 -23.29 -0.29
C ASN A 21 -13.36 -22.45 -0.57
N LEU A 22 -13.22 -21.35 -1.31
CA LEU A 22 -14.31 -20.46 -1.67
C LEU A 22 -14.54 -20.40 -3.18
N LEU A 23 -15.82 -20.38 -3.56
CA LEU A 23 -16.25 -20.13 -4.95
C LEU A 23 -16.09 -18.67 -5.36
N SER A 24 -16.19 -17.75 -4.40
CA SER A 24 -16.03 -16.31 -4.60
C SER A 24 -15.16 -15.74 -3.46
N PRO A 25 -13.84 -15.97 -3.51
CA PRO A 25 -12.91 -15.50 -2.51
C PRO A 25 -12.72 -13.98 -2.59
N SER A 26 -12.48 -13.38 -1.43
CA SER A 26 -11.90 -12.06 -1.28
C SER A 26 -10.44 -12.15 -0.83
N PHE A 27 -9.69 -11.06 -0.97
CA PHE A 27 -8.24 -11.06 -0.70
C PHE A 27 -7.81 -9.97 0.26
N THR A 28 -7.26 -10.39 1.39
CA THR A 28 -6.61 -9.50 2.36
C THR A 28 -5.10 -9.67 2.26
N TRP A 29 -4.38 -8.55 2.29
CA TRP A 29 -2.94 -8.48 2.16
C TRP A 29 -2.30 -8.14 3.50
N LYS A 30 -1.27 -8.88 3.89
CA LYS A 30 -0.38 -8.53 4.99
C LYS A 30 0.98 -8.18 4.42
N LEU A 31 1.51 -7.02 4.79
CA LEU A 31 2.89 -6.63 4.54
C LEU A 31 3.66 -6.62 5.85
N VAL A 32 4.87 -7.15 5.83
CA VAL A 32 5.82 -7.08 6.95
C VAL A 32 7.07 -6.38 6.46
N ASN A 33 7.38 -5.22 7.01
CA ASN A 33 8.59 -4.49 6.64
C ASN A 33 9.82 -5.34 7.00
N SER A 34 10.71 -5.58 6.04
CA SER A 34 11.86 -6.46 6.24
C SER A 34 12.85 -5.92 7.29
N ASP A 35 12.92 -4.60 7.47
CA ASP A 35 13.85 -3.92 8.37
C ASP A 35 13.25 -3.73 9.77
N THR A 36 12.05 -3.14 9.84
CA THR A 36 11.43 -2.76 11.12
C THR A 36 10.56 -3.87 11.71
N ARG A 37 10.22 -4.90 10.92
CA ARG A 37 9.24 -5.95 11.26
C ARG A 37 7.84 -5.42 11.54
N GLN A 38 7.57 -4.16 11.23
CA GLN A 38 6.23 -3.60 11.36
C GLN A 38 5.29 -4.28 10.36
N GLU A 39 4.12 -4.67 10.86
CA GLU A 39 3.10 -5.31 10.06
C GLU A 39 2.03 -4.30 9.62
N THR A 40 1.47 -4.50 8.44
CA THR A 40 0.34 -3.72 7.94
C THR A 40 -0.61 -4.66 7.22
N VAL A 41 -1.87 -4.70 7.67
CA VAL A 41 -2.93 -5.50 7.05
C VAL A 41 -3.84 -4.56 6.26
N MET A 42 -4.12 -4.94 5.02
CA MET A 42 -4.78 -4.08 4.05
C MET A 42 -5.74 -4.89 3.19
N TYR A 43 -6.79 -4.22 2.75
CA TYR A 43 -7.66 -4.73 1.72
C TYR A 43 -7.53 -3.86 0.46
N TYR A 44 -7.55 -4.53 -0.70
CA TYR A 44 -7.67 -3.89 -2.00
C TYR A 44 -8.79 -4.57 -2.78
N PRO A 45 -9.77 -3.81 -3.30
CA PRO A 45 -10.78 -4.38 -4.18
C PRO A 45 -10.15 -4.93 -5.45
N ASP A 46 -10.63 -6.08 -5.89
CA ASP A 46 -10.28 -6.67 -7.19
C ASP A 46 -11.14 -6.01 -8.29
N PHE A 47 -10.47 -5.39 -9.25
CA PHE A 47 -11.08 -4.74 -10.41
C PHE A 47 -11.00 -5.61 -11.68
N SER A 48 -10.67 -6.89 -11.55
CA SER A 48 -10.62 -7.81 -12.68
C SER A 48 -12.01 -7.99 -13.31
N GLN A 49 -12.06 -7.94 -14.64
CA GLN A 49 -13.28 -8.30 -15.38
C GLN A 49 -13.46 -9.82 -15.46
N ASN A 50 -12.36 -10.57 -15.36
CA ASN A 50 -12.31 -12.04 -15.44
C ASN A 50 -11.39 -12.60 -14.34
N PRO A 51 -11.84 -12.65 -13.07
CA PRO A 51 -11.02 -13.01 -11.91
C PRO A 51 -10.37 -14.39 -12.00
N HIS A 52 -10.95 -15.32 -12.77
CA HIS A 52 -10.40 -16.66 -12.99
C HIS A 52 -9.05 -16.66 -13.72
N TYR A 53 -8.73 -15.65 -14.51
CA TYR A 53 -7.47 -15.59 -15.26
C TYR A 53 -6.41 -14.73 -14.57
N TYR A 54 -6.85 -13.62 -13.99
CA TYR A 54 -6.00 -12.69 -13.26
C TYR A 54 -6.87 -11.83 -12.34
N ASN A 55 -6.27 -11.40 -11.24
CA ASN A 55 -6.80 -10.44 -10.31
C ASN A 55 -6.05 -9.13 -10.49
N TRP A 56 -6.78 -8.03 -10.44
CA TRP A 56 -6.24 -6.70 -10.65
C TRP A 56 -6.50 -5.83 -9.43
N PHE A 57 -5.43 -5.50 -8.71
CA PHE A 57 -5.46 -4.62 -7.57
C PHE A 57 -4.82 -3.28 -7.88
N THR A 58 -5.28 -2.25 -7.20
CA THR A 58 -4.66 -0.92 -7.26
C THR A 58 -4.16 -0.55 -5.87
N PHE A 59 -2.84 -0.60 -5.70
CA PHE A 59 -2.19 -0.33 -4.43
C PHE A 59 -2.02 1.18 -4.27
N SER A 60 -2.47 1.70 -3.14
CA SER A 60 -2.27 3.09 -2.72
C SER A 60 -1.35 3.11 -1.50
N ILE A 61 -0.10 3.48 -1.70
CA ILE A 61 0.92 3.54 -0.63
C ILE A 61 0.61 4.65 0.37
N ALA A 62 0.10 5.79 -0.14
CA ALA A 62 -0.25 6.94 0.68
C ALA A 62 -1.37 6.64 1.68
N THR A 63 -2.33 5.78 1.31
CA THR A 63 -3.47 5.42 2.19
C THR A 63 -3.01 4.75 3.48
N TYR A 64 -1.94 3.96 3.41
CA TYR A 64 -1.44 3.17 4.54
C TYR A 64 -0.11 3.70 5.09
N SER A 65 0.35 4.88 4.61
CA SER A 65 1.60 5.52 5.05
C SER A 65 2.83 4.59 5.01
N LEU A 66 2.88 3.70 4.02
CA LEU A 66 3.94 2.71 3.93
C LEU A 66 5.25 3.37 3.46
N PRO A 67 6.35 3.31 4.23
CA PRO A 67 7.63 3.85 3.79
C PRO A 67 8.21 3.05 2.62
N THR A 68 9.10 3.67 1.86
CA THR A 68 9.88 2.98 0.83
C THR A 68 10.77 1.92 1.47
N GLY A 69 10.90 0.77 0.84
CA GLY A 69 11.65 -0.36 1.40
C GLY A 69 11.18 -1.70 0.86
N GLN A 70 11.72 -2.77 1.44
CA GLN A 70 11.36 -4.14 1.13
C GLN A 70 10.37 -4.68 2.16
N TYR A 71 9.39 -5.44 1.68
CA TYR A 71 8.35 -6.05 2.48
C TYR A 71 8.19 -7.51 2.09
N ASP A 72 8.00 -8.37 3.09
CA ASP A 72 7.40 -9.69 2.89
C ASP A 72 5.89 -9.49 2.76
N TYR A 73 5.30 -9.92 1.63
CA TYR A 73 3.86 -9.88 1.43
C TYR A 73 3.24 -11.27 1.57
N TYR A 74 2.02 -11.28 2.08
CA TYR A 74 1.16 -12.46 2.19
C TYR A 74 -0.24 -12.09 1.72
N VAL A 75 -0.87 -12.96 0.94
CA VAL A 75 -2.24 -12.79 0.45
C VAL A 75 -3.08 -13.92 1.01
N TYR A 76 -4.18 -13.57 1.67
CA TYR A 76 -5.08 -14.49 2.35
C TYR A 76 -6.39 -14.66 1.57
N GLU A 77 -6.90 -15.89 1.51
CA GLU A 77 -8.27 -16.20 1.05
C GLU A 77 -9.25 -15.87 2.19
N MET A 78 -10.13 -14.89 1.94
CA MET A 78 -11.13 -14.41 2.90
C MET A 78 -12.54 -14.63 2.36
N SER A 79 -13.49 -14.91 3.23
CA SER A 79 -14.91 -14.97 2.90
C SER A 79 -15.55 -13.59 2.74
N ASN A 80 -15.02 -12.59 3.44
CA ASN A 80 -15.53 -11.22 3.46
C ASN A 80 -14.49 -10.24 2.86
N PRO A 81 -14.88 -9.37 1.91
CA PRO A 81 -13.97 -8.43 1.26
C PRO A 81 -13.28 -7.46 2.21
N ASN A 82 -13.93 -6.98 3.27
CA ASN A 82 -13.35 -5.92 4.09
C ASN A 82 -12.82 -6.43 5.44
N ASP A 83 -12.59 -7.73 5.56
CA ASP A 83 -12.09 -8.32 6.79
C ASP A 83 -10.57 -8.20 6.89
N LEU A 84 -10.12 -7.46 7.90
CA LEU A 84 -8.72 -7.24 8.23
C LEU A 84 -8.25 -8.12 9.40
N ASP A 85 -9.14 -8.91 9.99
CA ASP A 85 -8.79 -9.89 11.02
C ASP A 85 -8.30 -11.17 10.35
N LEU A 86 -6.99 -11.42 10.47
CA LEU A 86 -6.35 -12.57 9.83
C LEU A 86 -6.68 -13.91 10.52
N ASP A 87 -7.26 -13.90 11.72
CA ASP A 87 -7.73 -15.13 12.37
C ASP A 87 -8.97 -15.71 11.65
N ASN A 88 -9.68 -14.87 10.88
CA ASN A 88 -10.78 -15.30 10.02
C ASN A 88 -10.31 -15.82 8.64
N ALA A 89 -9.00 -15.77 8.37
CA ALA A 89 -8.45 -16.22 7.10
C ALA A 89 -8.57 -17.73 6.93
N ILE A 90 -8.94 -18.16 5.73
CA ILE A 90 -9.10 -19.58 5.42
C ILE A 90 -7.73 -20.20 5.11
N ASN A 91 -6.93 -19.51 4.30
CA ASN A 91 -5.56 -19.90 4.00
C ASN A 91 -4.72 -18.71 3.48
N VAL A 92 -3.44 -18.96 3.27
CA VAL A 92 -2.56 -18.09 2.49
C VAL A 92 -2.49 -18.61 1.05
N VAL A 93 -2.90 -17.78 0.09
CA VAL A 93 -2.91 -18.13 -1.35
C VAL A 93 -1.65 -17.67 -2.07
N ASP A 94 -0.97 -16.65 -1.58
CA ASP A 94 0.28 -16.19 -2.17
C ASP A 94 1.20 -15.55 -1.15
N LYS A 95 2.51 -15.60 -1.41
CA LYS A 95 3.52 -14.91 -0.61
C LYS A 95 4.76 -14.59 -1.43
N GLY A 96 5.48 -13.55 -1.05
CA GLY A 96 6.74 -13.20 -1.68
C GLY A 96 7.29 -11.87 -1.22
N ILE A 97 8.15 -11.28 -2.04
CA ILE A 97 8.79 -9.99 -1.78
C ILE A 97 8.09 -8.87 -2.56
N LEU A 98 7.82 -7.76 -1.88
CA LEU A 98 7.29 -6.52 -2.44
C LEU A 98 8.27 -5.38 -2.14
N ASN A 99 8.66 -4.66 -3.18
CA ASN A 99 9.56 -3.50 -3.09
C ASN A 99 8.78 -2.22 -3.38
N ILE A 100 8.73 -1.33 -2.39
CA ILE A 100 8.19 0.03 -2.55
C ILE A 100 9.33 0.95 -2.93
N ILE A 101 9.34 1.39 -4.19
CA ILE A 101 10.39 2.23 -4.77
C ILE A 101 9.91 3.67 -4.95
N GLY A 102 10.76 4.64 -4.60
CA GLY A 102 10.50 6.05 -4.89
C GLY A 102 11.31 6.98 -4.00
N THR A 103 11.34 8.26 -4.35
CA THR A 103 11.84 9.31 -3.49
C THR A 103 10.68 9.83 -2.64
N GLN A 104 10.82 9.78 -1.31
CA GLN A 104 9.95 10.62 -0.47
C GLN A 104 10.36 12.07 -0.74
N SER A 105 9.52 12.82 -1.44
CA SER A 105 9.70 14.27 -1.56
C SER A 105 9.47 14.86 -0.17
N SER A 106 10.55 15.23 0.52
CA SER A 106 10.43 16.03 1.73
C SER A 106 9.74 17.34 1.36
N THR A 107 8.62 17.67 2.00
CA THR A 107 7.98 18.98 1.81
C THR A 107 9.01 20.07 2.14
N PRO A 108 9.39 20.96 1.21
CA PRO A 108 10.32 22.03 1.52
C PRO A 108 9.68 22.91 2.60
N THR A 109 10.28 22.95 3.78
CA THR A 109 9.84 23.84 4.86
C THR A 109 10.24 25.25 4.46
N TYR A 110 9.30 26.02 3.92
CA TYR A 110 9.54 27.44 3.68
C TYR A 110 9.57 28.17 5.03
N LYS A 111 10.77 28.35 5.60
CA LYS A 111 10.97 29.32 6.69
C LYS A 111 10.91 30.72 6.07
N GLY A 112 9.72 31.28 5.98
CA GLY A 112 9.53 32.69 5.62
C GLY A 112 10.22 33.58 6.66
N VAL A 113 11.42 34.06 6.36
CA VAL A 113 12.07 35.09 7.16
C VAL A 113 11.41 36.41 6.81
N ASN A 114 10.48 36.88 7.65
CA ASN A 114 9.87 38.20 7.52
C ASN A 114 10.95 39.29 7.70
N LYS A 115 11.60 39.71 6.61
CA LYS A 115 12.51 40.88 6.57
C LYS A 115 11.78 42.18 6.21
N ARG A 116 10.55 42.39 6.71
CA ARG A 116 9.91 43.71 6.61
C ARG A 116 10.50 44.65 7.66
N VAL A 117 11.62 45.28 7.34
CA VAL A 117 12.03 46.53 8.00
C VAL A 117 11.21 47.65 7.36
N VAL A 118 10.33 48.29 8.13
CA VAL A 118 9.62 49.50 7.70
C VAL A 118 10.54 50.69 7.99
N PRO A 119 11.04 51.43 6.99
CA PRO A 119 11.80 52.64 7.25
C PRO A 119 10.84 53.75 7.68
N THR A 120 10.90 54.14 8.95
CA THR A 120 10.26 55.35 9.47
C THR A 120 11.11 56.57 9.15
N TYR A 121 10.60 57.47 8.30
CA TYR A 121 11.20 58.78 8.09
C TYR A 121 10.75 59.74 9.20
N LYS A 122 11.70 60.33 9.91
CA LYS A 122 11.45 61.40 10.89
C LYS A 122 11.21 62.70 10.13
N LYS A 123 10.05 63.33 10.31
CA LYS A 123 9.73 64.62 9.69
C LYS A 123 10.58 65.71 10.36
N SER A 124 11.42 66.39 9.57
CA SER A 124 12.13 67.62 9.94
C SER A 124 11.18 68.79 10.05
#